data_AF-A0AAW4WQR0-F1
#
_entry.id   AF-A0AAW4WQR0-F1
#
_cell.length_a   1.000
_cell.length_b   1.000
_cell.length_c   1.000
_cell.angle_alpha   90.00
_cell.angle_beta   90.00
_cell.angle_gamma   90.00
#
_symmetry.space_group_name_H-M   'P 1'
#
loop_
_entity.id
_entity.type
_entity.pdbx_description
1 polymer ?
#
loop_
_entity_poly.entity_id
_entity_poly.type
_entity_poly.pdbx_seq_one_letter_code
_entity_poly.pdbx_strand_id
1 'polypeptide(L)'
;MDALIDLDIKDDDKYYIASGIVDALDDKEYTGSLVTLLQDGTDFVRNNSKKAWRKVDDGRMEMPDYPDRAVLECVVNALIHRNYMEIGSEVHIDMFDDGIEKYSPGGMVSGISLEGKDLLKIPSKRRNPILADILSRLKYMECRGSGFKKILADYEG
;
A
#
# COMPACT_ATOMS: atom_id res chain seq x y z
N MET A 1 11.19 -16.53 -8.46
CA MET A 1 9.93 -16.16 -7.80
C MET A 1 9.61 -14.80 -8.33
N ASP A 2 8.77 -14.73 -9.34
CA ASP A 2 8.33 -13.44 -9.86
C ASP A 2 7.31 -12.93 -8.84
N ALA A 3 7.71 -11.93 -8.06
CA ALA A 3 6.78 -11.19 -7.25
C ALA A 3 6.07 -10.22 -8.18
N LEU A 4 4.76 -10.31 -8.22
CA LEU A 4 3.88 -9.45 -8.99
C LEU A 4 3.19 -8.51 -8.02
N ILE A 5 3.28 -7.22 -8.29
CA ILE A 5 2.35 -6.23 -7.76
C ILE A 5 1.48 -5.82 -8.94
N ASP A 6 0.18 -5.92 -8.74
CA ASP A 6 -0.85 -5.38 -9.60
C ASP A 6 -1.40 -4.11 -8.93
N LEU A 7 -1.50 -3.03 -9.70
CA LEU A 7 -1.85 -1.70 -9.22
C LEU A 7 -2.94 -1.11 -10.09
N ASP A 8 -4.09 -0.86 -9.49
CA ASP A 8 -5.26 -0.33 -10.17
C ASP A 8 -5.64 1.04 -9.62
N ILE A 9 -6.07 1.93 -10.51
CA ILE A 9 -6.85 3.10 -10.16
C ILE A 9 -8.31 2.74 -10.38
N LYS A 10 -9.10 2.75 -9.30
CA LYS A 10 -10.53 2.49 -9.35
C LYS A 10 -11.30 3.81 -9.28
N ASP A 11 -12.46 3.82 -9.92
CA ASP A 11 -13.45 4.88 -9.73
C ASP A 11 -14.45 4.38 -8.67
N ASP A 12 -14.65 5.17 -7.60
CA ASP A 12 -15.60 4.85 -6.52
C ASP A 12 -17.03 4.74 -7.05
N ASP A 13 -17.33 5.54 -8.08
CA ASP A 13 -18.55 5.46 -8.84
C ASP A 13 -18.29 4.57 -10.06
N LYS A 14 -18.89 3.38 -10.10
CA LYS A 14 -18.90 2.54 -11.31
C LYS A 14 -19.60 3.27 -12.46
N TYR A 15 -18.91 4.15 -13.17
CA TYR A 15 -19.48 4.81 -14.34
C TYR A 15 -19.46 3.84 -15.52
N TYR A 16 -20.65 3.63 -16.10
CA TYR A 16 -20.76 3.13 -17.46
C TYR A 16 -20.13 4.16 -18.39
N ILE A 17 -18.84 4.01 -18.71
CA ILE A 17 -18.27 4.73 -19.85
C ILE A 17 -18.67 4.02 -21.15
N ALA A 18 -18.68 4.76 -22.26
CA ALA A 18 -19.43 4.49 -23.49
C ALA A 18 -19.17 3.13 -24.21
N SER A 19 -18.35 2.25 -23.63
CA SER A 19 -18.01 0.92 -24.15
C SER A 19 -18.27 -0.25 -23.18
N GLY A 20 -18.75 -0.04 -21.94
CA GLY A 20 -19.03 -1.15 -21.00
C GLY A 20 -18.86 -0.81 -19.52
N ILE A 21 -18.95 -1.83 -18.66
CA ILE A 21 -18.51 -1.77 -17.26
C ILE A 21 -16.98 -1.61 -17.31
N VAL A 22 -16.45 -0.59 -16.64
CA VAL A 22 -15.01 -0.38 -16.56
C VAL A 22 -14.54 -0.76 -15.17
N ASP A 23 -13.61 -1.72 -15.15
CA ASP A 23 -13.10 -2.33 -13.93
C ASP A 23 -11.95 -1.53 -13.30
N ALA A 24 -11.25 -0.68 -14.06
CA ALA A 24 -10.22 0.26 -13.60
C ALA A 24 -10.04 1.43 -14.60
N LEU A 25 -9.65 2.61 -14.09
CA LEU A 25 -9.32 3.81 -14.87
C LEU A 25 -7.90 3.75 -15.47
N ASP A 26 -6.96 3.14 -14.75
CA ASP A 26 -5.59 2.83 -15.18
C ASP A 26 -5.13 1.60 -14.40
N ASP A 27 -4.33 0.74 -15.02
CA ASP A 27 -3.79 -0.49 -14.44
C ASP A 27 -2.30 -0.63 -14.78
N LYS A 28 -1.51 -1.14 -13.82
CA LYS A 28 -0.10 -1.49 -14.05
C LYS A 28 0.33 -2.71 -13.25
N GLU A 29 0.83 -3.68 -14.00
CA GLU A 29 1.54 -4.83 -13.45
C GLU A 29 3.05 -4.60 -13.41
N TYR A 30 3.66 -4.84 -12.25
CA TYR A 30 5.11 -4.81 -12.09
C TYR A 30 5.64 -6.19 -11.67
N THR A 31 6.75 -6.59 -12.29
CA THR A 31 7.52 -7.78 -11.93
C THR A 31 8.98 -7.39 -11.69
N GLY A 32 9.63 -8.04 -10.72
CA GLY A 32 11.05 -7.83 -10.50
C GLY A 32 11.53 -8.13 -9.09
N SER A 33 12.62 -7.46 -8.71
CA SER A 33 13.17 -7.57 -7.37
C SER A 33 12.26 -6.91 -6.34
N LEU A 34 12.34 -7.33 -5.07
CA LEU A 34 11.54 -6.73 -3.99
C LEU A 34 11.72 -5.21 -3.88
N VAL A 35 12.95 -4.72 -4.15
CA VAL A 35 13.27 -3.29 -4.09
C VAL A 35 12.66 -2.55 -5.27
N THR A 36 12.70 -3.15 -6.46
CA THR A 36 12.08 -2.62 -7.68
C THR A 36 10.56 -2.49 -7.49
N LEU A 37 9.90 -3.56 -7.05
CA LEU A 37 8.47 -3.56 -6.78
C LEU A 37 8.06 -2.52 -5.72
N LEU A 38 8.88 -2.35 -4.69
CA LEU A 38 8.64 -1.33 -3.68
C LEU A 38 8.70 0.08 -4.29
N GLN A 39 9.75 0.37 -5.08
CA GLN A 39 9.93 1.66 -5.73
C GLN A 39 8.80 1.94 -6.73
N ASP A 40 8.56 1.01 -7.65
CA ASP A 40 7.55 1.11 -8.69
C ASP A 40 6.14 1.28 -8.10
N GLY A 41 5.81 0.52 -7.05
CA GLY A 41 4.53 0.66 -6.36
C GLY A 41 4.36 2.00 -5.66
N THR A 42 5.41 2.50 -4.98
CA THR A 42 5.35 3.83 -4.36
C THR A 42 5.28 4.96 -5.39
N ASP A 43 5.98 4.82 -6.51
CA ASP A 43 6.00 5.82 -7.57
C ASP A 43 4.69 5.83 -8.36
N PHE A 44 4.07 4.67 -8.56
CA PHE A 44 2.73 4.59 -9.13
C PHE A 44 1.73 5.40 -8.30
N VAL A 45 1.65 5.12 -7.00
CA VAL A 45 0.73 5.84 -6.11
C VAL A 45 1.03 7.33 -6.12
N ARG A 46 2.29 7.73 -6.00
CA ARG A 46 2.69 9.15 -6.02
C ARG A 46 2.34 9.86 -7.32
N ASN A 47 2.53 9.20 -8.47
CA ASN A 47 2.29 9.79 -9.78
C ASN A 47 0.80 9.92 -10.10
N ASN A 48 -0.03 9.07 -9.49
CA ASN A 48 -1.48 9.06 -9.68
C ASN A 48 -2.25 9.75 -8.54
N SER A 49 -1.57 10.21 -7.48
CA SER A 49 -2.16 11.02 -6.41
C SER A 49 -2.40 12.46 -6.87
N LYS A 50 -3.54 13.06 -6.50
CA LYS A 50 -3.72 14.50 -6.69
C LYS A 50 -2.82 15.23 -5.68
N LYS A 51 -2.34 16.41 -6.10
CA LYS A 51 -1.47 17.26 -5.29
C LYS A 51 -2.12 18.61 -5.11
N ALA A 52 -2.83 18.78 -4.01
CA ALA A 52 -3.23 20.09 -3.56
C ALA A 52 -1.98 20.90 -3.18
N TRP A 53 -2.10 22.22 -3.18
CA TRP A 53 -1.02 23.08 -2.72
C TRP A 53 -1.57 24.33 -2.07
N ARG A 54 -0.86 24.80 -1.05
CA ARG A 54 -1.12 26.10 -0.43
C ARG A 54 0.10 27.00 -0.51
N LYS A 55 -0.15 28.30 -0.64
CA LYS A 55 0.90 29.31 -0.57
C LYS A 55 1.26 29.54 0.91
N VAL A 56 2.55 29.55 1.21
CA VAL A 56 3.11 29.89 2.52
C VAL A 56 4.05 31.08 2.36
N ASP A 57 4.40 31.75 3.45
CA ASP A 57 5.18 32.99 3.43
C ASP A 57 6.51 32.85 2.67
N ASP A 58 7.12 31.66 2.70
CA ASP A 58 8.38 31.34 2.03
C ASP A 58 8.23 30.35 0.85
N GLY A 59 7.04 30.27 0.24
CA GLY A 59 6.86 29.51 -1.01
C GLY A 59 5.56 28.73 -1.13
N ARG A 60 5.67 27.48 -1.60
CA ARG A 60 4.54 26.59 -1.86
C ARG A 60 4.72 25.31 -1.04
N MET A 61 3.68 24.95 -0.30
CA MET A 61 3.60 23.68 0.39
C MET A 61 2.68 22.76 -0.41
N GLU A 62 3.22 21.64 -0.89
CA GLU A 62 2.44 20.58 -1.52
C GLU A 62 1.73 19.74 -0.45
N MET A 63 0.50 19.34 -0.76
CA MET A 63 -0.37 18.53 0.06
C MET A 63 -0.85 17.37 -0.82
N PRO A 64 -0.10 16.25 -0.85
CA PRO A 64 -0.53 15.06 -1.57
C PRO A 64 -1.75 14.43 -0.89
N ASP A 65 -2.62 13.79 -1.67
CA ASP A 65 -3.81 13.08 -1.14
C ASP A 65 -3.44 11.99 -0.11
N TYR A 66 -2.29 11.34 -0.31
CA TYR A 66 -1.76 10.35 0.61
C TYR A 66 -0.38 10.79 1.12
N PRO A 67 -0.13 10.78 2.44
CA PRO A 67 1.20 10.98 2.99
C PRO A 67 2.19 9.95 2.43
N ASP A 68 3.36 10.38 1.95
CA ASP A 68 4.38 9.48 1.37
C ASP A 68 4.72 8.30 2.28
N ARG A 69 4.71 8.53 3.59
CA ARG A 69 4.98 7.50 4.59
C ARG A 69 3.87 6.46 4.67
N ALA A 70 2.60 6.87 4.53
CA ALA A 70 1.47 5.95 4.53
C ALA A 70 1.52 5.04 3.31
N VAL A 71 1.83 5.60 2.15
CA VAL A 71 2.04 4.84 0.90
C VAL A 71 3.16 3.82 1.08
N LEU A 72 4.33 4.26 1.56
CA LEU A 72 5.48 3.37 1.80
C LEU A 72 5.12 2.22 2.75
N GLU A 73 4.51 2.53 3.88
CA GLU A 73 4.10 1.52 4.87
C GLU A 73 3.07 0.54 4.30
N CYS A 74 2.15 1.02 3.46
CA CYS A 74 1.16 0.18 2.77
C CYS A 74 1.85 -0.83 1.83
N VAL A 75 2.69 -0.35 0.90
CA VAL A 75 3.38 -1.21 -0.08
C VAL A 75 4.31 -2.20 0.62
N VAL A 76 5.08 -1.74 1.61
CA VAL A 76 5.97 -2.62 2.38
C VAL A 76 5.19 -3.70 3.12
N ASN A 77 4.08 -3.34 3.78
CA ASN A 77 3.26 -4.32 4.48
C ASN A 77 2.59 -5.31 3.51
N ALA A 78 2.25 -4.88 2.30
CA ALA A 78 1.76 -5.77 1.25
C ALA A 78 2.78 -6.84 0.88
N LEU A 79 4.02 -6.41 0.63
CA LEU A 79 5.12 -7.28 0.25
C LEU A 79 5.56 -8.22 1.39
N ILE A 80 5.76 -7.70 2.61
CA ILE A 80 6.26 -8.49 3.74
C ILE A 80 5.24 -9.54 4.21
N HIS A 81 3.94 -9.24 4.12
CA HIS A 81 2.91 -10.15 4.60
C HIS A 81 2.36 -11.10 3.54
N ARG A 82 2.77 -10.95 2.27
CA ARG A 82 2.43 -11.85 1.17
C ARG A 82 2.82 -13.30 1.48
N ASN A 83 1.92 -14.23 1.17
CA ASN A 83 2.21 -15.65 1.17
C ASN A 83 2.96 -16.08 -0.09
N TYR A 84 4.29 -16.03 -0.07
CA TYR A 84 5.11 -16.45 -1.21
C TYR A 84 5.00 -17.95 -1.55
N MET A 85 4.46 -18.79 -0.66
CA MET A 85 4.25 -20.21 -0.95
C MET A 85 3.08 -20.46 -1.92
N GLU A 86 2.22 -19.47 -2.12
CA GLU A 86 1.07 -19.54 -3.02
C GLU A 86 1.51 -19.08 -4.43
N ILE A 87 1.84 -20.07 -5.26
CA ILE A 87 2.32 -19.83 -6.63
C ILE A 87 1.21 -19.19 -7.46
N GLY A 88 1.52 -18.11 -8.17
CA GLY A 88 0.56 -17.34 -8.97
C GLY A 88 -0.30 -16.38 -8.15
N SER A 89 -0.03 -16.20 -6.85
CA SER A 89 -0.70 -15.18 -6.04
C SER A 89 -0.08 -13.81 -6.25
N GLU A 90 -0.84 -12.73 -6.16
CA GLU A 90 -0.37 -11.38 -6.49
C GLU A 90 -0.76 -10.41 -5.37
N VAL A 91 -0.04 -9.29 -5.26
CA VAL A 91 -0.43 -8.20 -4.36
C VAL A 91 -1.20 -7.20 -5.18
N HIS A 92 -2.45 -6.91 -4.81
CA HIS A 92 -3.24 -5.85 -5.45
C HIS A 92 -3.25 -4.62 -4.56
N ILE A 93 -3.04 -3.45 -5.15
CA ILE A 93 -3.17 -2.16 -4.49
C ILE A 93 -4.11 -1.32 -5.36
N ASP A 94 -5.28 -1.03 -4.81
CA ASP A 94 -6.34 -0.28 -5.47
C ASP A 94 -6.38 1.14 -4.92
N MET A 95 -6.30 2.14 -5.79
CA MET A 95 -6.43 3.56 -5.44
C MET A 95 -7.85 4.04 -5.76
N PHE A 96 -8.50 4.68 -4.79
CA PHE A 96 -9.84 5.26 -4.86
C PHE A 96 -9.77 6.76 -4.57
N ASP A 97 -10.87 7.50 -4.79
CA ASP A 97 -10.89 8.93 -4.47
C ASP A 97 -10.85 9.18 -2.94
N ASP A 98 -11.36 8.23 -2.15
CA ASP A 98 -11.42 8.31 -0.68
C ASP A 98 -10.31 7.54 0.07
N GLY A 99 -9.53 6.71 -0.63
CA GLY A 99 -8.61 5.81 0.04
C GLY A 99 -7.70 4.98 -0.87
N ILE A 100 -6.86 4.17 -0.23
CA ILE A 100 -6.10 3.09 -0.88
C ILE A 100 -6.49 1.80 -0.19
N GLU A 101 -6.96 0.82 -0.96
CA GLU A 101 -7.13 -0.54 -0.48
C GLU A 101 -5.99 -1.43 -0.94
N LYS A 102 -5.66 -2.42 -0.12
CA LYS A 102 -4.53 -3.30 -0.39
C LYS A 102 -4.86 -4.73 -0.03
N TYR A 103 -4.82 -5.58 -1.03
CA TYR A 103 -4.98 -7.02 -0.91
C TYR A 103 -3.62 -7.71 -0.93
N SER A 104 -3.43 -8.65 0.00
CA SER A 104 -2.28 -9.54 -0.04
C SER A 104 -2.67 -10.97 0.34
N PRO A 105 -2.25 -11.98 -0.41
CA PRO A 105 -2.60 -13.38 -0.20
C PRO A 105 -2.04 -13.90 1.13
N GLY A 106 -2.82 -14.74 1.81
CA GLY A 106 -2.40 -15.49 2.99
C GLY A 106 -3.11 -15.17 4.30
N GLY A 107 -3.88 -14.07 4.40
CA GLY A 107 -4.63 -13.72 5.61
C GLY A 107 -3.77 -13.48 6.86
N MET A 108 -4.42 -13.42 8.04
CA MET A 108 -3.73 -13.20 9.31
C MET A 108 -2.89 -14.41 9.71
N VAL A 109 -1.58 -14.22 9.86
CA VAL A 109 -0.60 -15.27 10.26
C VAL A 109 -1.00 -15.97 11.56
N SER A 110 -1.70 -15.27 12.45
CA SER A 110 -2.11 -15.78 13.74
C SER A 110 -3.38 -16.64 13.72
N GLY A 111 -4.10 -16.72 12.58
CA GLY A 111 -5.41 -17.38 12.48
C GLY A 111 -6.52 -16.68 13.30
N ILE A 112 -6.26 -15.46 13.77
CA ILE A 112 -7.18 -14.73 14.64
C ILE A 112 -8.19 -13.99 13.76
N SER A 113 -9.49 -14.14 14.07
CA SER A 113 -10.54 -13.28 13.50
C SER A 113 -10.35 -11.83 13.95
N LEU A 114 -10.46 -10.91 12.99
CA LEU A 114 -10.40 -9.47 13.23
C LEU A 114 -11.73 -8.90 13.75
N GLU A 115 -12.80 -9.69 13.72
CA GLU A 115 -14.13 -9.26 14.13
C GLU A 115 -14.16 -8.82 15.60
N GLY A 116 -14.66 -7.61 15.84
CA GLY A 116 -14.76 -7.01 17.18
C GLY A 116 -13.42 -6.65 17.84
N LYS A 117 -12.30 -6.69 17.11
CA LYS A 117 -10.97 -6.36 17.66
C LYS A 117 -10.52 -4.97 17.25
N ASP A 118 -9.91 -4.28 18.20
CA ASP A 118 -9.21 -3.01 17.96
C ASP A 118 -7.95 -3.28 17.12
N LEU A 119 -7.99 -2.90 15.85
CA LEU A 119 -6.92 -3.09 14.86
C LEU A 119 -5.59 -2.48 15.34
N LEU A 120 -5.62 -1.42 16.15
CA LEU A 120 -4.42 -0.73 16.64
C LEU A 120 -3.73 -1.46 17.79
N LYS A 121 -4.39 -2.45 18.37
CA LYS A 121 -3.86 -3.30 19.45
C LYS A 121 -3.44 -4.68 18.97
N ILE A 122 -3.66 -5.00 17.69
CA ILE A 122 -3.26 -6.29 17.13
C ILE A 122 -1.74 -6.27 16.93
N PRO A 123 -1.00 -7.20 17.57
CA PRO A 123 0.44 -7.28 17.37
C PRO A 123 0.73 -7.71 15.93
N SER A 124 1.56 -6.94 15.23
CA SER A 124 2.05 -7.30 13.90
C SER A 124 2.95 -8.54 14.01
N LYS A 125 2.45 -9.70 13.58
CA LYS A 125 3.25 -10.92 13.40
C LYS A 125 3.74 -10.99 11.95
N ARG A 126 5.06 -10.99 11.79
CA ARG A 126 5.71 -11.05 10.47
C ARG A 126 5.61 -12.46 9.91
N ARG A 127 5.09 -12.60 8.68
CA ARG A 127 5.11 -13.86 7.94
C ARG A 127 6.51 -14.18 7.42
N ASN A 128 7.19 -13.17 6.88
CA ASN A 128 8.49 -13.30 6.24
C ASN A 128 9.56 -12.50 7.03
N PRO A 129 10.14 -13.06 8.12
CA PRO A 129 11.07 -12.33 8.98
C PRO A 129 12.36 -11.93 8.28
N ILE A 130 12.84 -12.73 7.31
CA ILE A 130 14.04 -12.42 6.52
C ILE A 130 13.82 -11.18 5.64
N LEU A 131 12.68 -11.10 4.95
CA LEU A 131 12.34 -9.94 4.11
C LEU A 131 12.17 -8.68 4.95
N ALA A 132 11.53 -8.81 6.12
CA ALA A 132 11.40 -7.71 7.05
C ALA A 132 12.76 -7.20 7.58
N ASP A 133 13.70 -8.10 7.87
CA ASP A 133 15.06 -7.71 8.30
C ASP A 133 15.80 -6.96 7.18
N ILE A 134 15.72 -7.44 5.93
CA ILE A 134 16.33 -6.78 4.77
C ILE A 134 15.74 -5.38 4.59
N LEU A 135 14.41 -5.25 4.54
CA LEU A 135 13.75 -3.95 4.35
C LEU A 135 13.97 -3.00 5.51
N SER A 136 14.13 -3.51 6.74
CA SER A 136 14.49 -2.68 7.88
C SER A 136 15.92 -2.16 7.80
N ARG A 137 16.88 -2.97 7.35
CA ARG A 137 18.27 -2.54 7.11
C ARG A 137 18.38 -1.50 5.99
N LEU A 138 17.54 -1.63 4.97
CA LEU A 138 17.40 -0.65 3.89
C LEU A 138 16.65 0.61 4.30
N LYS A 139 16.19 0.69 5.57
CA LYS A 139 15.43 1.82 6.15
C LYS A 139 14.05 2.06 5.52
N TYR A 140 13.48 1.05 4.85
CA TYR A 140 12.11 1.10 4.33
C TYR A 140 11.05 0.73 5.37
N MET A 141 11.46 0.14 6.49
CA MET A 141 10.55 -0.23 7.58
C MET A 141 11.22 -0.10 8.95
N GLU A 142 10.42 0.30 9.94
CA GLU A 142 10.80 0.19 11.35
C GLU A 142 10.33 -1.13 11.98
N CYS A 143 11.22 -1.81 12.69
CA CYS A 143 10.98 -3.13 13.30
C CYS A 143 10.01 -3.14 14.51
N ARG A 144 9.11 -2.16 14.69
CA ARG A 144 8.32 -2.01 15.94
C ARG A 144 6.81 -2.25 15.82
N GLY A 145 6.28 -2.62 14.66
CA GLY A 145 4.83 -2.85 14.51
C GLY A 145 3.99 -1.59 14.75
N SER A 146 4.60 -0.42 14.55
CA SER A 146 3.98 0.90 14.72
C SER A 146 3.33 1.44 13.45
N GLY A 147 3.35 0.67 12.36
CA GLY A 147 2.93 1.09 11.02
C GLY A 147 1.57 1.77 11.00
N PHE A 148 0.52 1.03 11.39
CA PHE A 148 -0.84 1.54 11.46
C PHE A 148 -1.00 2.80 12.30
N LYS A 149 -0.32 2.89 13.45
CA LYS A 149 -0.39 4.07 14.33
C LYS A 149 0.21 5.31 13.68
N LYS A 150 1.25 5.13 12.86
CA LYS A 150 1.91 6.22 12.15
C LYS A 150 1.10 6.70 10.96
N ILE A 151 0.51 5.76 10.21
CA ILE A 151 -0.43 6.09 9.14
C ILE A 151 -1.51 7.00 9.72
N LEU A 152 -2.20 6.58 10.78
CA LEU A 152 -3.25 7.40 11.41
C LEU A 152 -2.73 8.77 11.88
N ALA A 153 -1.56 8.81 12.53
CA ALA A 153 -0.97 10.07 12.97
C ALA A 153 -0.63 11.02 11.81
N ASP A 154 -0.26 10.50 10.64
CA ASP A 154 0.04 11.31 9.47
C ASP A 154 -1.23 11.89 8.81
N TYR A 155 -2.40 11.29 9.04
CA TYR A 155 -3.71 11.80 8.57
C TYR A 155 -4.40 12.75 9.57
N GLU A 156 -3.98 12.78 10.84
CA GLU A 156 -4.51 13.70 11.87
C GLU A 156 -3.85 15.10 11.85
N GLY A 157 -2.94 15.35 10.91
CA GLY A 157 -2.10 16.56 10.81
C GLY A 157 -2.72 17.77 10.12
#